data_AF-A0A977KC78-F1
#
_entry.id   AF-A0A977KC78-F1
#
_cell.length_a   1.000
_cell.length_b   1.000
_cell.length_c   1.000
_cell.angle_alpha   90.00
_cell.angle_beta   90.00
_cell.angle_gamma   90.00
#
_symmetry.space_group_name_H-M   'P 1'
#
loop_
_entity.id
_entity.type
_entity.pdbx_description
1 polymer ?
#
loop_
_entity_poly.entity_id
_entity_poly.type
_entity_poly.pdbx_seq_one_letter_code
_entity_poly.pdbx_strand_id
1 'polypeptide(L)'
;MKKEWQNEVQKVPGYEVAWYVVYEVSDVEIEVLDYENIDTATINTLKGIVANIIHDLKAISEKELKAIPIEKRKLDVVTRAKGGYISMSLVADNMLVMAGLRKK
;
A
#
# COMPACT_ATOMS: atom_id res chain seq x y z
N MET A 1 -19.24 -6.14 6.25
CA MET A 1 -18.60 -5.07 7.05
C MET A 1 -17.41 -4.54 6.26
N LYS A 2 -17.26 -3.22 6.08
CA LYS A 2 -16.07 -2.66 5.41
C LYS A 2 -14.90 -2.70 6.40
N LYS A 3 -13.76 -3.27 6.00
CA LYS A 3 -12.55 -3.31 6.83
C LYS A 3 -12.03 -1.87 7.01
N GLU A 4 -11.53 -1.50 8.19
CA GLU A 4 -11.15 -0.11 8.53
C GLU A 4 -10.17 0.50 7.53
N TRP A 5 -9.22 -0.29 7.03
CA TRP A 5 -8.24 0.12 6.03
C TRP A 5 -8.85 0.50 4.67
N GLN A 6 -10.07 0.04 4.32
CA GLN A 6 -10.72 0.39 3.05
C GLN A 6 -11.04 1.89 2.92
N ASN A 7 -11.05 2.61 4.04
CA ASN A 7 -11.19 4.06 4.05
C ASN A 7 -9.85 4.79 3.93
N GLU A 8 -8.74 4.13 4.23
CA GLU A 8 -7.40 4.69 4.15
C GLU A 8 -6.81 4.61 2.74
N VAL A 9 -7.25 3.64 1.92
CA VAL A 9 -6.88 3.59 0.50
C VAL A 9 -7.50 4.79 -0.23
N GLN A 10 -6.66 5.58 -0.90
CA GLN A 10 -7.11 6.76 -1.63
C GLN A 10 -8.14 6.38 -2.71
N LYS A 11 -9.35 6.92 -2.56
CA LYS A 11 -10.46 6.70 -3.52
C LYS A 11 -10.29 7.62 -4.72
N VAL A 12 -10.20 7.04 -5.91
CA VAL A 12 -10.29 7.80 -7.17
C VAL A 12 -11.77 7.99 -7.54
N PRO A 13 -12.26 9.23 -7.78
CA PRO A 13 -13.65 9.46 -8.17
C PRO A 13 -14.05 8.63 -9.39
N GLY A 14 -15.15 7.89 -9.28
CA GLY A 14 -15.63 7.01 -10.35
C GLY A 14 -14.96 5.63 -10.41
N TYR A 15 -14.10 5.29 -9.45
CA TYR A 15 -13.46 3.98 -9.35
C TYR A 15 -13.88 3.26 -8.06
N GLU A 16 -13.77 1.93 -8.07
CA GLU A 16 -13.98 1.04 -6.93
C GLU A 16 -12.79 0.11 -6.72
N VAL A 17 -12.63 -0.39 -5.49
CA VAL A 17 -11.59 -1.37 -5.15
C VAL A 17 -11.96 -2.70 -5.79
N ALA A 18 -11.13 -3.14 -6.75
CA ALA A 18 -11.27 -4.42 -7.42
C ALA A 18 -10.58 -5.54 -6.60
N TRP A 19 -9.44 -5.23 -6.00
CA TRP A 19 -8.65 -6.14 -5.19
C TRP A 19 -7.79 -5.38 -4.18
N TYR A 20 -7.32 -6.07 -3.14
CA TYR A 20 -6.35 -5.52 -2.20
C TYR A 20 -5.40 -6.58 -1.67
N VAL A 21 -4.29 -6.10 -1.13
CA VAL A 21 -3.34 -6.85 -0.33
C VAL A 21 -2.79 -5.95 0.78
N VAL A 22 -2.70 -6.49 1.99
CA VAL A 22 -2.15 -5.85 3.17
C VAL A 22 -0.83 -6.53 3.49
N TYR A 23 0.23 -5.74 3.54
CA TYR A 23 1.56 -6.18 3.90
C TYR A 23 1.91 -5.71 5.30
N GLU A 24 2.46 -6.61 6.10
CA GLU A 24 3.29 -6.23 7.25
C GLU A 24 4.74 -6.12 6.79
N VAL A 25 5.40 -5.06 7.22
CA VAL A 25 6.74 -4.68 6.84
C VAL A 25 7.59 -4.61 8.09
N SER A 26 8.39 -5.63 8.33
CA SER A 26 9.38 -5.59 9.39
C SER A 26 10.75 -5.15 8.85
N ASP A 27 11.75 -5.12 9.73
CA ASP A 27 13.12 -4.81 9.31
C ASP A 27 13.75 -5.89 8.43
N VAL A 28 13.23 -7.10 8.49
CA VAL A 28 13.87 -8.30 7.93
C VAL A 28 13.01 -8.97 6.86
N GLU A 29 11.70 -8.74 6.89
CA GLU A 29 10.75 -9.42 6.01
C GLU A 29 9.53 -8.57 5.67
N ILE A 30 8.89 -8.97 4.57
CA ILE A 30 7.57 -8.49 4.16
C ILE A 30 6.63 -9.68 4.23
N GLU A 31 5.61 -9.60 5.07
CA GLU A 31 4.59 -10.62 5.23
C GLU A 31 3.26 -10.15 4.63
N VAL A 32 2.43 -11.09 4.17
CA VAL A 32 1.08 -10.78 3.68
C VAL A 32 0.11 -11.11 4.80
N LEU A 33 -0.54 -10.09 5.35
CA LEU A 33 -1.51 -10.26 6.45
C LEU A 33 -2.91 -10.63 5.95
N ASP A 34 -3.32 -10.04 4.82
CA ASP A 34 -4.69 -10.13 4.32
C ASP A 34 -4.72 -9.77 2.83
N TYR A 35 -5.63 -10.37 2.06
CA TYR A 35 -5.82 -10.06 0.64
C TYR A 35 -7.18 -10.53 0.15
N GLU A 36 -7.68 -9.93 -0.93
CA GLU A 36 -8.93 -10.34 -1.56
C GLU A 36 -8.92 -10.05 -3.05
N ASN A 37 -9.51 -10.96 -3.83
CA ASN A 37 -9.70 -10.84 -5.28
C ASN A 37 -8.39 -10.59 -6.07
N ILE A 38 -7.25 -11.01 -5.51
CA ILE A 38 -5.91 -10.95 -6.12
C ILE A 38 -5.27 -12.33 -6.07
N ASP A 39 -4.59 -12.72 -7.15
CA ASP A 39 -3.88 -13.99 -7.23
C ASP A 39 -2.45 -13.91 -6.63
N THR A 40 -1.93 -15.06 -6.21
CA THR A 40 -0.62 -15.17 -5.56
C THR A 40 0.54 -14.71 -6.47
N ALA A 41 0.45 -14.86 -7.79
CA ALA A 41 1.51 -14.42 -8.70
C ALA A 41 1.60 -12.88 -8.75
N THR A 42 0.44 -12.22 -8.76
CA THR A 42 0.35 -10.76 -8.64
C THR A 42 0.85 -10.30 -7.27
N ILE A 43 0.48 -10.95 -6.17
CA ILE A 43 1.01 -10.65 -4.82
C ILE A 43 2.55 -10.72 -4.80
N ASN A 44 3.14 -11.80 -5.34
CA ASN A 44 4.59 -11.96 -5.39
C ASN A 44 5.28 -10.86 -6.22
N THR A 45 4.65 -10.44 -7.31
CA THR A 45 5.14 -9.31 -8.13
C THR A 45 5.11 -8.01 -7.33
N LEU A 46 4.01 -7.74 -6.63
CA LEU A 46 3.85 -6.55 -5.80
C LEU A 46 4.83 -6.55 -4.62
N LYS A 47 5.12 -7.71 -4.01
CA LYS A 47 6.11 -7.83 -2.92
C LYS A 47 7.48 -7.25 -3.27
N GLY A 48 7.93 -7.42 -4.53
CA GLY A 48 9.16 -6.81 -5.01
C GLY A 48 9.08 -5.28 -5.12
N ILE A 49 7.94 -4.73 -5.52
CA ILE A 49 7.69 -3.28 -5.56
C ILE A 49 7.66 -2.71 -4.15
N VAL A 50 6.98 -3.40 -3.23
CA VAL A 50 6.88 -3.03 -1.81
C VAL A 50 8.26 -2.94 -1.18
N ALA A 51 9.13 -3.94 -1.40
CA ALA A 51 10.51 -3.93 -0.93
C ALA A 51 11.30 -2.68 -1.38
N ASN A 52 11.17 -2.29 -2.65
CA ASN A 52 11.83 -1.09 -3.18
C ASN A 52 11.25 0.19 -2.56
N ILE A 53 9.93 0.30 -2.45
CA ILE A 53 9.28 1.46 -1.82
C ILE A 53 9.74 1.60 -0.36
N ILE A 54 9.81 0.50 0.38
CA ILE A 54 10.27 0.50 1.78
C ILE A 54 11.74 0.87 1.87
N HIS A 55 12.58 0.31 1.01
CA HIS A 55 13.99 0.66 0.96
C HIS A 55 14.18 2.17 0.72
N ASP A 56 13.46 2.74 -0.24
CA ASP A 56 13.51 4.17 -0.57
C ASP A 56 12.94 5.03 0.57
N LEU A 57 11.83 4.61 1.18
CA LEU A 57 11.28 5.26 2.38
C LEU A 57 12.26 5.23 3.54
N LYS A 58 12.91 4.09 3.82
CA LYS A 58 13.91 3.97 4.89
C LYS A 58 15.12 4.87 4.61
N ALA A 59 15.58 4.95 3.37
CA ALA A 59 16.65 5.84 2.93
C ALA A 59 16.28 7.33 3.11
N ILE A 60 15.03 7.72 2.86
CA ILE A 60 14.50 9.05 3.19
C ILE A 60 14.36 9.22 4.73
N SER A 61 14.06 8.13 5.46
CA SER A 61 13.71 8.17 6.87
C SER A 61 14.84 8.45 7.84
N GLU A 62 16.07 8.04 7.51
CA GLU A 62 17.19 8.18 8.43
C GLU A 62 17.58 9.64 8.67
N LYS A 63 17.34 10.52 7.69
CA LYS A 63 17.68 11.95 7.78
C LYS A 63 16.49 12.86 8.10
N GLU A 64 15.28 12.55 7.60
CA GLU A 64 14.16 13.51 7.65
C GLU A 64 12.92 13.01 8.41
N LEU A 65 12.59 11.70 8.38
CA LEU A 65 11.31 11.23 8.93
C LEU A 65 11.26 11.22 10.45
N LYS A 66 12.39 11.11 11.18
CA LYS A 66 12.41 11.18 12.66
C LYS A 66 11.75 12.45 13.22
N ALA A 67 11.71 13.54 12.45
CA ALA A 67 11.10 14.80 12.87
C ALA A 67 9.57 14.88 12.64
N ILE A 68 8.99 13.98 11.84
CA ILE A 68 7.57 14.01 11.47
C ILE A 68 6.81 12.99 12.32
N PRO A 69 5.74 13.39 13.06
CA PRO A 69 4.86 12.46 13.78
C PRO A 69 4.27 11.42 12.83
N ILE A 70 4.16 10.17 13.30
CA ILE A 70 3.79 9.05 12.43
C ILE A 70 2.38 9.18 11.87
N GLU A 71 1.46 9.83 12.60
CA GLU A 71 0.10 10.09 12.13
C GLU A 71 0.06 11.05 10.93
N LYS A 72 1.17 11.75 10.66
CA LYS A 72 1.37 12.64 9.51
C LYS A 72 2.18 11.99 8.37
N ARG A 73 2.75 10.79 8.58
CA ARG A 73 3.51 10.04 7.58
C ARG A 73 2.57 9.20 6.71
N LYS A 74 1.66 9.85 5.99
CA LYS A 74 0.83 9.16 4.99
C LYS A 74 1.59 9.09 3.67
N LEU A 75 2.11 7.92 3.33
CA LEU A 75 2.50 7.65 1.94
C LEU A 75 1.23 7.28 1.18
N ASP A 76 0.60 8.26 0.54
CA ASP A 76 -0.56 8.05 -0.33
C ASP A 76 -0.12 8.20 -1.79
N VAL A 77 0.03 7.08 -2.49
CA VAL A 77 0.47 7.05 -3.89
C VAL A 77 -0.62 6.41 -4.75
N VAL A 78 -1.01 7.11 -5.81
CA VAL A 78 -1.90 6.57 -6.85
C VAL A 78 -1.16 6.57 -8.16
N THR A 79 -0.95 5.39 -8.74
CA THR A 79 -0.31 5.22 -10.04
C THR A 79 -1.29 4.68 -11.06
N ARG A 80 -1.16 5.12 -12.32
CA ARG A 80 -2.00 4.65 -13.42
C ARG A 80 -1.50 3.28 -13.88
N ALA A 81 -2.38 2.29 -13.89
CA ALA A 81 -2.09 0.95 -14.37
C ALA A 81 -2.93 0.61 -15.61
N LYS A 82 -2.54 -0.43 -16.34
CA LYS A 82 -3.36 -0.94 -17.45
C LYS A 82 -4.68 -1.46 -16.89
N GLY A 83 -5.79 -0.77 -17.18
CA GLY A 83 -7.13 -1.13 -16.70
C GLY A 83 -7.63 -0.36 -15.47
N GLY A 84 -6.85 0.59 -14.93
CA GLY A 84 -7.30 1.43 -13.82
C GLY A 84 -6.17 2.13 -13.08
N TYR A 85 -6.21 2.08 -11.75
CA TYR A 85 -5.18 2.65 -10.88
C TYR A 85 -4.72 1.63 -9.85
N ILE A 86 -3.52 1.81 -9.32
CA ILE A 86 -3.08 1.15 -8.09
C ILE A 86 -2.92 2.26 -7.05
N SER A 87 -3.61 2.11 -5.93
CA SER A 87 -3.48 2.98 -4.77
C SER A 87 -2.68 2.25 -3.68
N MET A 88 -1.75 2.97 -3.06
CA MET A 88 -0.90 2.48 -1.99
C MET A 88 -0.99 3.46 -0.83
N SER A 89 -1.25 2.95 0.37
CA SER A 89 -1.37 3.74 1.60
C SER A 89 -0.69 3.03 2.76
N LEU A 90 0.19 3.75 3.47
CA LEU A 90 0.75 3.30 4.75
C LEU A 90 -0.27 3.60 5.85
N VAL A 91 -0.83 2.56 6.47
CA VAL A 91 -1.93 2.69 7.44
C VAL A 91 -1.49 2.57 8.89
N ALA A 92 -0.29 2.03 9.13
CA ALA A 92 0.41 2.02 10.42
C ALA A 92 1.93 1.90 10.19
N ASP A 93 2.72 1.98 11.27
CA ASP A 93 4.19 1.96 11.28
C ASP A 93 4.83 0.91 10.36
N ASN A 94 4.23 -0.26 10.31
CA ASN A 94 4.67 -1.42 9.55
C ASN A 94 3.61 -1.95 8.58
N MET A 95 2.49 -1.26 8.37
CA MET A 95 1.41 -1.79 7.53
C MET A 95 1.22 -0.99 6.25
N LEU A 96 1.47 -1.63 5.12
CA LEU A 96 1.24 -1.08 3.79
C LEU A 96 0.05 -1.76 3.13
N VAL A 97 -0.93 -0.97 2.70
CA VAL A 97 -2.06 -1.47 1.92
C VAL A 97 -1.86 -1.10 0.47
N MET A 98 -2.02 -2.07 -0.41
CA MET A 98 -2.09 -1.84 -1.86
C MET A 98 -3.44 -2.32 -2.39
N ALA A 99 -4.05 -1.50 -3.25
CA ALA A 99 -5.33 -1.81 -3.85
C ALA A 99 -5.35 -1.49 -5.34
N GLY A 100 -5.91 -2.41 -6.12
CA GLY A 100 -6.25 -2.16 -7.51
C GLY A 100 -7.61 -1.49 -7.58
N LEU A 101 -7.67 -0.36 -8.27
CA LEU A 101 -8.90 0.39 -8.51
C LEU A 101 -9.34 0.21 -9.96
N ARG A 102 -10.60 -0.18 -10.17
CA ARG A 102 -11.22 -0.28 -11.50
C ARG A 102 -12.33 0.76 -11.66
N LYS A 103 -12.60 1.18 -12.89
CA LYS A 103 -13.71 2.09 -13.17
C LYS A 103 -15.03 1.39 -12.81
N LYS A 104 -15.93 2.10 -12.13
CA LYS A 104 -17.29 1.64 -11.87
C LYS A 104 -18.09 1.46 -13.15
#